data_AF-A0A7Y2LVE3-F1
#
_entry.id   AF-A0A7Y2LVE3-F1
#
_cell.length_a   1.000
_cell.length_b   1.000
_cell.length_c   1.000
_cell.angle_alpha   90.00
_cell.angle_beta   90.00
_cell.angle_gamma   90.00
#
_symmetry.space_group_name_H-M   'P 1'
#
loop_
_entity.id
_entity.type
_entity.pdbx_description
1 polymer ?
#
loop_
_entity_poly.entity_id
_entity_poly.type
_entity_poly.pdbx_seq_one_letter_code
_entity_poly.pdbx_strand_id
1 'polypeptide(L)'
;MDIRKIKKLIDLMIESDLQAIEVKEGDQSIALTRRNPVVAAGVPTMPTAVAAPVAKTPRGAVETSPMVGVFYAAQSPGEAPFVKVGQTISAGDTLGIIEAMKIMNPIEATQSGVVEEILVKNGEVIQFGQPLFRYRA
;
A
#
# COMPACT_ATOMS: atom_id res chain seq x y z
N MET A 1 23.16 -7.78 -17.44
CA MET A 1 22.74 -8.84 -16.49
C MET A 1 22.33 -10.06 -17.30
N ASP A 2 23.08 -11.17 -17.23
CA ASP A 2 22.79 -12.39 -18.00
C ASP A 2 21.51 -13.10 -17.52
N ILE A 3 20.68 -13.58 -18.46
CA ILE A 3 19.45 -14.34 -18.17
C ILE A 3 19.71 -15.63 -17.36
N ARG A 4 20.93 -16.18 -17.49
CA ARG A 4 21.40 -17.35 -16.72
C ARG A 4 21.62 -17.05 -15.23
N LYS A 5 21.99 -15.81 -14.88
CA LYS A 5 22.18 -15.39 -13.48
C LYS A 5 20.82 -15.19 -12.78
N ILE A 6 19.81 -14.69 -13.51
CA ILE A 6 18.44 -14.50 -12.99
C ILE A 6 17.80 -15.84 -12.60
N LYS A 7 17.94 -16.87 -13.44
CA LYS A 7 17.39 -18.20 -13.13
C LYS A 7 17.97 -18.77 -11.83
N LYS A 8 19.29 -18.65 -11.63
CA LYS A 8 19.96 -19.07 -10.39
C LYS A 8 19.48 -18.28 -9.16
N LEU A 9 19.17 -16.99 -9.31
CA LEU A 9 18.61 -16.17 -8.22
C LEU A 9 17.21 -16.62 -7.83
N ILE A 10 16.37 -16.95 -8.81
CA ILE A 10 15.02 -17.49 -8.57
C ILE A 10 15.10 -18.87 -7.89
N ASP A 11 15.96 -19.76 -8.38
CA ASP A 11 16.16 -21.08 -7.76
C ASP A 11 16.64 -20.92 -6.30
N LEU A 12 17.55 -19.98 -6.03
CA LEU A 12 18.04 -19.68 -4.68
C LEU A 12 16.96 -19.09 -3.75
N MET A 13 16.04 -18.26 -4.27
CA MET A 13 14.91 -17.73 -3.51
C MET A 13 14.00 -18.85 -3.01
N ILE A 14 13.73 -19.83 -3.87
CA ILE A 14 12.85 -20.95 -3.60
C ILE A 14 13.51 -21.92 -2.62
N GLU A 15 14.78 -22.27 -2.83
CA GLU A 15 15.51 -23.17 -1.92
C GLU A 15 15.71 -22.58 -0.51
N SER A 16 15.82 -21.26 -0.38
CA SER A 16 16.21 -20.60 0.88
C SER A 16 15.06 -19.88 1.63
N ASP A 17 13.81 -20.04 1.18
CA ASP A 17 12.60 -19.32 1.68
C ASP A 17 12.84 -17.82 1.91
N LEU A 18 13.42 -17.17 0.90
CA LEU A 18 13.78 -15.75 0.97
C LEU A 18 12.62 -14.90 0.42
N GLN A 19 12.23 -13.88 1.17
CA GLN A 19 11.19 -12.93 0.74
C GLN A 19 11.72 -11.88 -0.20
N ALA A 20 12.99 -11.51 -0.06
CA ALA A 20 13.62 -10.51 -0.92
C ALA A 20 15.08 -10.84 -1.11
N ILE A 21 15.58 -10.63 -2.33
CA ILE A 21 16.99 -10.68 -2.69
C ILE A 21 17.31 -9.42 -3.50
N GLU A 22 18.19 -8.59 -2.98
CA GLU A 22 18.76 -7.45 -3.68
C GLU A 22 20.22 -7.79 -3.96
N VAL A 23 20.73 -7.59 -5.17
CA VAL A 23 22.12 -7.92 -5.58
C VAL A 23 22.72 -6.77 -6.38
N LYS A 24 24.01 -6.51 -6.22
CA LYS A 24 24.77 -5.47 -6.90
C LYS A 24 26.26 -6.01 -6.89
N GLU A 25 26.95 -5.88 -8.03
CA GLU A 25 28.30 -6.31 -8.47
C GLU A 25 29.24 -5.13 -8.92
N GLY A 26 30.25 -4.69 -8.14
CA GLY A 26 31.08 -3.45 -8.35
C GLY A 26 31.01 -2.45 -7.18
N ASP A 27 30.66 -1.17 -7.41
CA ASP A 27 30.20 -0.18 -6.41
C ASP A 27 28.85 -0.57 -5.75
N GLN A 28 28.74 -1.84 -5.39
CA GLN A 28 27.50 -2.54 -5.55
C GLN A 28 27.24 -3.50 -4.36
N SER A 29 26.20 -3.19 -3.58
CA SER A 29 25.60 -3.91 -2.45
C SER A 29 24.37 -4.80 -2.73
N ILE A 30 24.36 -5.99 -2.10
CA ILE A 30 23.32 -7.03 -2.11
C ILE A 30 22.57 -7.03 -0.75
N ALA A 31 21.24 -7.06 -0.66
CA ALA A 31 20.49 -7.23 0.58
C ALA A 31 19.34 -8.27 0.50
N LEU A 32 19.42 -9.29 1.35
CA LEU A 32 18.52 -10.45 1.35
C LEU A 32 17.67 -10.46 2.64
N THR A 33 16.34 -10.62 2.55
CA THR A 33 15.43 -10.71 3.71
C THR A 33 14.73 -12.06 3.76
N ARG A 34 14.81 -12.73 4.92
CA ARG A 34 14.21 -14.03 5.21
C ARG A 34 12.97 -13.87 6.10
N ARG A 35 11.95 -14.71 5.90
CA ARG A 35 10.83 -14.84 6.85
C ARG A 35 11.36 -15.29 8.21
N ASN A 36 11.19 -14.45 9.23
CA ASN A 36 11.35 -14.91 10.60
C ASN A 36 9.96 -15.35 11.12
N PRO A 37 9.77 -16.60 11.58
CA PRO A 37 8.56 -16.97 12.29
C PRO A 37 8.51 -16.23 13.64
N VAL A 38 7.37 -15.60 13.90
CA VAL A 38 7.10 -14.85 15.13
C VAL A 38 7.21 -15.77 16.35
N VAL A 39 8.09 -15.44 17.30
CA VAL A 39 8.03 -15.92 18.68
C VAL A 39 7.53 -14.78 19.56
N ALA A 40 6.25 -14.84 19.91
CA ALA A 40 5.69 -14.05 20.99
C ALA A 40 6.30 -14.55 22.30
N ALA A 41 7.32 -13.86 22.81
CA ALA A 41 7.84 -14.08 24.15
C ALA A 41 6.78 -13.63 25.16
N GLY A 42 6.29 -14.58 25.95
CA GLY A 42 5.38 -14.33 27.06
C GLY A 42 6.02 -13.40 28.08
N VAL A 43 5.33 -12.30 28.38
CA VAL A 43 5.61 -11.44 29.53
C VAL A 43 4.48 -11.62 30.55
N PRO A 44 4.80 -11.76 31.85
CA PRO A 44 3.81 -12.06 32.88
C PRO A 44 2.89 -10.86 33.15
N THR A 45 1.64 -11.20 33.45
CA THR A 45 0.51 -10.30 33.69
C THR A 45 0.69 -9.40 34.92
N MET A 46 0.53 -8.09 34.72
CA MET A 46 0.02 -7.18 35.75
C MET A 46 -1.38 -6.69 35.33
N PRO A 47 -2.36 -6.62 36.24
CA PRO A 47 -3.74 -6.31 35.88
C PRO A 47 -3.91 -4.79 35.73
N THR A 48 -3.92 -4.30 34.50
CA THR A 48 -4.44 -2.98 34.16
C THR A 48 -5.67 -3.14 33.28
N ALA A 49 -6.80 -2.69 33.83
CA ALA A 49 -8.10 -2.38 33.24
C ALA A 49 -8.37 -2.87 31.81
N VAL A 50 -9.36 -3.76 31.71
CA VAL A 50 -9.96 -4.28 30.48
C VAL A 50 -10.49 -3.12 29.61
N ALA A 51 -9.69 -2.69 28.65
CA ALA A 51 -10.22 -2.12 27.41
C ALA A 51 -10.35 -3.28 26.43
N ALA A 52 -11.59 -3.62 26.08
CA ALA A 52 -11.91 -4.70 25.15
C ALA A 52 -11.09 -4.55 23.85
N PRO A 53 -10.45 -5.62 23.34
CA PRO A 53 -9.87 -5.57 22.02
C PRO A 53 -11.04 -5.46 21.05
N VAL A 54 -11.25 -4.27 20.49
CA VAL A 54 -12.04 -4.11 19.27
C VAL A 54 -11.45 -5.08 18.26
N ALA A 55 -12.21 -6.15 18.00
CA ALA A 55 -11.93 -7.08 16.92
C ALA A 55 -11.73 -6.23 15.67
N LYS A 56 -10.50 -6.19 15.16
CA LYS A 56 -10.22 -5.58 13.87
C LYS A 56 -10.97 -6.43 12.86
N THR A 57 -12.17 -5.97 12.47
CA THR A 57 -12.86 -6.38 11.25
C THR A 57 -11.80 -6.55 10.15
N PRO A 58 -11.88 -7.58 9.30
CA PRO A 58 -10.96 -7.72 8.17
C PRO A 58 -10.89 -6.37 7.48
N ARG A 59 -9.71 -5.73 7.50
CA ARG A 59 -9.52 -4.45 6.82
C ARG A 59 -9.88 -4.71 5.38
N GLY A 60 -10.89 -4.02 4.88
CA GLY A 60 -11.34 -4.26 3.52
C GLY A 60 -10.30 -3.83 2.50
N ALA A 61 -10.56 -4.10 1.22
CA ALA A 61 -9.55 -3.98 0.18
C ALA A 61 -8.97 -2.55 0.11
N VAL A 62 -7.68 -2.44 -0.20
CA VAL A 62 -6.94 -1.17 -0.17
C VAL A 62 -6.52 -0.79 -1.59
N GLU A 63 -6.86 0.43 -1.99
CA GLU A 63 -6.32 1.06 -3.20
C GLU A 63 -5.00 1.75 -2.87
N THR A 64 -3.99 1.55 -3.72
CA THR A 64 -2.65 2.10 -3.50
C THR A 64 -2.24 3.01 -4.65
N SER A 65 -1.33 3.95 -4.37
CA SER A 65 -0.84 4.86 -5.40
C SER A 65 -0.06 4.12 -6.50
N PRO A 66 -0.42 4.31 -7.79
CA PRO A 66 0.31 3.71 -8.91
C PRO A 66 1.61 4.44 -9.25
N MET A 67 1.89 5.61 -8.66
CA MET A 67 3.08 6.40 -8.94
C MET A 67 3.44 7.36 -7.80
N VAL A 68 4.58 8.05 -7.93
CA VAL A 68 4.98 9.13 -7.03
C VAL A 68 4.39 10.44 -7.53
N GLY A 69 3.85 11.27 -6.63
CA GLY A 69 3.30 12.58 -6.99
C GLY A 69 2.61 13.28 -5.83
N VAL A 70 1.79 14.27 -6.13
CA VAL A 70 0.95 14.98 -5.15
C VAL A 70 -0.51 14.57 -5.34
N PHE A 71 -1.17 14.11 -4.27
CA PHE A 71 -2.58 13.74 -4.31
C PHE A 71 -3.49 14.96 -4.22
N TYR A 72 -4.52 15.02 -5.07
CA TYR A 72 -5.65 15.93 -4.88
C TYR A 72 -6.98 15.18 -4.85
N ALA A 73 -7.83 15.59 -3.92
CA ALA A 73 -9.13 14.99 -3.71
C ALA A 73 -10.21 15.50 -4.67
N ALA A 74 -9.96 16.60 -5.39
CA ALA A 74 -10.91 17.28 -6.29
C ALA A 74 -10.23 17.69 -7.59
N GLN A 75 -11.02 17.96 -8.64
CA GLN A 75 -10.51 18.35 -9.96
C GLN A 75 -9.83 19.74 -9.96
N SER A 76 -10.28 20.64 -9.09
CA SER A 76 -9.70 21.97 -8.92
C SER A 76 -9.86 22.49 -7.49
N PRO A 77 -9.05 23.47 -7.06
CA PRO A 77 -9.19 24.07 -5.73
C PRO A 77 -10.60 24.65 -5.50
N GLY A 78 -11.24 24.25 -4.40
CA GLY A 78 -12.58 24.71 -4.03
C GLY A 78 -13.73 23.89 -4.60
N GLU A 79 -13.46 22.92 -5.48
CA GLU A 79 -14.47 21.97 -5.96
C GLU A 79 -14.73 20.83 -4.96
N ALA A 80 -15.84 20.13 -5.16
CA ALA A 80 -16.18 18.97 -4.36
C ALA A 80 -15.17 17.83 -4.58
N PRO A 81 -14.84 17.04 -3.55
CA PRO A 81 -14.05 15.85 -3.71
C PRO A 81 -14.70 14.85 -4.68
N PHE A 82 -13.89 14.13 -5.45
CA PHE A 82 -14.37 13.04 -6.32
C PHE A 82 -15.14 11.98 -5.53
N VAL A 83 -14.64 11.64 -4.34
CA VAL A 83 -15.28 10.66 -3.45
C VAL A 83 -15.29 11.12 -1.99
N LYS A 84 -16.24 10.58 -1.22
CA LYS A 84 -16.38 10.79 0.22
C LYS A 84 -16.48 9.46 0.96
N VAL A 85 -16.09 9.45 2.24
CA VAL A 85 -16.31 8.28 3.11
C VAL A 85 -17.81 7.96 3.16
N GLY A 86 -18.14 6.68 3.03
CA GLY A 86 -19.50 6.15 2.96
C GLY A 86 -20.11 6.13 1.56
N GLN A 87 -19.43 6.69 0.55
CA GLN A 87 -19.90 6.66 -0.85
C GLN A 87 -19.67 5.29 -1.48
N THR A 88 -20.69 4.77 -2.17
CA THR A 88 -20.57 3.60 -3.05
C THR A 88 -19.90 4.01 -4.35
N ILE A 89 -18.92 3.22 -4.78
CA ILE A 89 -18.13 3.41 -6.01
C ILE A 89 -18.09 2.10 -6.81
N SER A 90 -17.86 2.23 -8.11
CA SER A 90 -17.65 1.13 -9.05
C SER A 90 -16.20 1.10 -9.55
N ALA A 91 -15.74 -0.07 -10.00
CA ALA A 91 -14.48 -0.15 -10.72
C ALA A 91 -14.49 0.81 -11.93
N GLY A 92 -13.42 1.59 -12.08
CA GLY A 92 -13.28 2.67 -13.07
C GLY A 92 -13.70 4.06 -12.57
N ASP A 93 -14.39 4.18 -11.44
CA ASP A 93 -14.74 5.50 -10.89
C ASP A 93 -13.47 6.27 -10.48
N THR A 94 -13.43 7.56 -10.77
CA THR A 94 -12.32 8.43 -10.35
C THR A 94 -12.41 8.72 -8.85
N LEU A 95 -11.31 8.47 -8.14
CA LEU A 95 -11.17 8.64 -6.69
C LEU A 95 -10.41 9.92 -6.31
N GLY A 96 -9.58 10.41 -7.21
CA GLY A 96 -8.66 11.51 -7.00
C GLY A 96 -7.75 11.69 -8.20
N ILE A 97 -6.84 12.65 -8.12
CA ILE A 97 -5.80 12.86 -9.13
C ILE A 97 -4.42 12.88 -8.48
N ILE A 98 -3.43 12.42 -9.23
CA ILE A 98 -2.01 12.52 -8.87
C ILE A 98 -1.36 13.51 -9.83
N GLU A 99 -0.80 14.58 -9.29
CA GLU A 99 0.08 15.47 -10.04
C GLU A 99 1.50 14.92 -10.03
N ALA A 100 2.00 14.59 -11.22
CA ALA A 100 3.40 14.22 -11.43
C ALA A 100 3.94 15.02 -12.63
N MET A 101 4.98 15.83 -12.38
CA MET A 101 5.62 16.66 -13.42
C MET A 101 4.62 17.55 -14.21
N LYS A 102 3.67 18.18 -13.51
CA LYS A 102 2.56 19.00 -14.07
C LYS A 102 1.51 18.23 -14.88
N ILE A 103 1.56 16.91 -14.91
CA ILE A 103 0.53 16.06 -15.53
C ILE A 103 -0.41 15.58 -14.41
N MET A 104 -1.72 15.75 -14.61
CA MET A 104 -2.77 15.32 -13.70
C MET A 104 -3.29 13.95 -14.14
N ASN A 105 -2.90 12.90 -13.41
CA ASN A 105 -3.29 11.53 -13.71
C ASN A 105 -4.46 11.11 -12.80
N PRO A 106 -5.61 10.69 -13.32
CA PRO A 106 -6.69 10.18 -12.49
C PRO A 106 -6.29 8.89 -11.78
N ILE A 107 -6.74 8.75 -10.53
CA ILE A 107 -6.73 7.49 -9.80
C ILE A 107 -8.12 6.88 -9.98
N GLU A 108 -8.18 5.73 -10.64
CA GLU A 108 -9.41 5.00 -10.85
C GLU A 108 -9.52 3.84 -9.85
N ALA A 109 -10.74 3.55 -9.41
CA ALA A 109 -11.00 2.41 -8.57
C ALA A 109 -10.74 1.10 -9.33
N THR A 110 -9.93 0.22 -8.75
CA THR A 110 -9.69 -1.11 -9.31
C THR A 110 -10.82 -2.10 -9.03
N GLN A 111 -11.74 -1.75 -8.13
CA GLN A 111 -12.84 -2.58 -7.69
C GLN A 111 -14.04 -1.75 -7.25
N SER A 112 -15.21 -2.37 -7.18
CA SER A 112 -16.42 -1.76 -6.63
C SER A 112 -16.50 -1.97 -5.11
N GLY A 113 -17.17 -1.05 -4.41
CA GLY A 113 -17.38 -1.16 -2.96
C GLY A 113 -17.89 0.14 -2.36
N VAL A 114 -17.78 0.26 -1.04
CA VAL A 114 -18.06 1.51 -0.32
C VAL A 114 -16.77 2.05 0.28
N VAL A 115 -16.47 3.34 0.09
CA VAL A 115 -15.29 4.00 0.67
C VAL A 115 -15.42 3.98 2.19
N GLU A 116 -14.63 3.14 2.86
CA GLU A 116 -14.59 3.01 4.31
C GLU A 116 -13.70 4.09 4.94
N GLU A 117 -12.53 4.34 4.33
CA GLU A 117 -11.55 5.29 4.84
C GLU A 117 -10.73 5.91 3.69
N ILE A 118 -10.44 7.21 3.79
CA ILE A 118 -9.49 7.91 2.92
C ILE A 118 -8.19 8.09 3.72
N LEU A 119 -7.12 7.45 3.27
CA LEU A 119 -5.85 7.29 3.99
C LEU A 119 -4.80 8.34 3.62
N VAL A 120 -5.15 9.27 2.74
CA VAL A 120 -4.29 10.32 2.18
C VAL A 120 -4.96 11.68 2.33
N LYS A 121 -4.18 12.74 2.57
CA LYS A 121 -4.70 14.11 2.64
C LYS A 121 -4.56 14.82 1.29
N ASN A 122 -5.48 15.76 1.03
CA ASN A 122 -5.36 16.64 -0.13
C ASN A 122 -4.07 17.48 -0.06
N GLY A 123 -3.30 17.48 -1.14
CA GLY A 123 -1.99 18.13 -1.25
C GLY A 123 -0.83 17.32 -0.65
N GLU A 124 -1.05 16.07 -0.24
CA GLU A 124 -0.01 15.21 0.31
C GLU A 124 0.87 14.61 -0.79
N VAL A 125 2.19 14.56 -0.54
CA VAL A 125 3.13 13.84 -1.41
C VAL A 125 3.00 12.35 -1.13
N ILE A 126 2.73 11.57 -2.19
CA ILE A 126 2.52 10.13 -2.11
C ILE A 126 3.60 9.35 -2.87
N GLN A 127 3.85 8.12 -2.44
CA GLN A 127 4.82 7.21 -3.06
C GLN A 127 4.13 6.02 -3.75
N PHE A 128 4.84 5.34 -4.65
CA PHE A 128 4.36 4.10 -5.26
C PHE A 128 3.98 3.07 -4.18
N GLY A 129 2.80 2.46 -4.31
CA GLY A 129 2.28 1.47 -3.38
C GLY A 129 1.77 2.05 -2.05
N GLN A 130 1.81 3.38 -1.86
CA GLN A 130 1.25 4.01 -0.66
C GLN A 130 -0.28 3.80 -0.62
N PRO A 131 -0.85 3.29 0.49
CA PRO A 131 -2.30 3.20 0.66
C PRO A 131 -3.01 4.55 0.55
N LEU A 132 -4.06 4.62 -0.26
CA LEU A 132 -4.85 5.83 -0.50
C LEU A 132 -6.29 5.69 -0.02
N PHE A 133 -6.93 4.55 -0.30
CA PHE A 133 -8.33 4.31 0.05
C PHE A 133 -8.49 2.92 0.63
N ARG A 134 -9.43 2.78 1.57
CA ARG A 134 -9.92 1.49 2.04
C ARG A 134 -11.38 1.34 1.67
N TYR A 135 -11.74 0.20 1.10
CA TYR A 135 -13.11 -0.15 0.75
C TYR A 135 -13.65 -1.17 1.72
N ARG A 136 -14.95 -1.11 1.99
CA ARG A 136 -15.72 -2.25 2.48
C ARG A 136 -16.52 -2.85 1.32
N ALA A 137 -16.65 -4.18 1.32
CA ALA A 137 -17.51 -4.90 0.40
C ALA A 137 -18.99 -4.55 0.63
#